data_AF-A0ABC8K5F2-F1
#
_entry.id   AF-A0ABC8K5F2-F1
#
_cell.length_a   1.000
_cell.length_b   1.000
_cell.length_c   1.000
_cell.angle_alpha   90.00
_cell.angle_beta   90.00
_cell.angle_gamma   90.00
#
_symmetry.space_group_name_H-M   'P 1'
#
loop_
_entity.id
_entity.type
_entity.pdbx_description
1 polymer ?
#
loop_
_entity_poly.entity_id
_entity_poly.type
_entity_poly.pdbx_seq_one_letter_code
_entity_poly.pdbx_strand_id
1 'polypeptide(L)'
;MATYKSPRKFVDLLSSAVEFIEHLTKKKKHVSLFFAAVDLRFEVEPKDSKTITVNILGNLISGSYKTVTATFTVGEGYTASCLTYTFEFEKIRDNVNDVKIVESLVTYILLSDISYIRKVKYNSIDAGYPPEECFKDFVNAFEMRWRCMGGVDWQKKTFTINFPSMMENFKRTEVTITVIPKNKGSRVKWTIKVEKIDEKTEEPYSLFSVTCPIREIIQSKLVS
;
A
#
# COMPACT_ATOMS: atom_id res chain seq x y z
N MET A 1 -13.29 8.49 -22.04
CA MET A 1 -12.96 8.92 -20.66
C MET A 1 -13.85 8.11 -19.72
N ALA A 2 -13.28 7.27 -18.87
CA ALA A 2 -14.03 6.48 -17.90
C ALA A 2 -14.05 7.21 -16.55
N THR A 3 -15.17 7.16 -15.85
CA THR A 3 -15.33 7.84 -14.55
C THR A 3 -15.83 6.82 -13.53
N TYR A 4 -15.16 6.78 -12.37
CA TYR A 4 -15.53 5.92 -11.25
C TYR A 4 -15.73 6.77 -10.00
N LYS A 5 -16.90 6.66 -9.38
CA LYS A 5 -17.25 7.42 -8.17
C LYS A 5 -17.28 6.51 -6.97
N SER A 6 -16.97 7.04 -5.79
CA SER A 6 -17.13 6.29 -4.56
C SER A 6 -18.57 5.78 -4.44
N PRO A 7 -18.77 4.55 -3.95
CA PRO A 7 -20.10 4.07 -3.56
C PRO A 7 -20.76 5.07 -2.59
N ARG A 8 -22.09 5.02 -2.44
CA ARG A 8 -22.81 5.90 -1.50
C ARG A 8 -22.33 5.80 -0.04
N LYS A 9 -21.54 4.77 0.30
CA LYS A 9 -20.82 4.67 1.57
C LYS A 9 -19.47 5.37 1.46
N PHE A 10 -19.29 6.38 2.30
CA PHE A 10 -18.02 7.06 2.51
C PHE A 10 -16.97 6.12 3.08
N VAL A 11 -15.70 6.49 2.94
CA VAL A 11 -14.61 5.78 3.61
C VAL A 11 -14.14 6.60 4.80
N ASP A 12 -14.12 5.99 5.98
CA ASP A 12 -13.72 6.68 7.22
C ASP A 12 -12.20 6.92 7.24
N LEU A 13 -11.81 8.13 7.58
CA LEU A 13 -10.43 8.56 7.84
C LEU A 13 -10.16 8.56 9.35
N LEU A 14 -8.91 8.31 9.73
CA LEU A 14 -8.47 8.46 11.11
C LEU A 14 -8.12 9.91 11.44
N SER A 15 -7.58 10.68 10.49
CA SER A 15 -7.27 12.08 10.71
C SER A 15 -8.51 12.98 10.59
N SER A 16 -8.39 14.20 11.09
CA SER A 16 -9.30 15.27 10.69
C SER A 16 -9.17 15.59 9.19
N ALA A 17 -10.18 16.24 8.62
CA ALA A 17 -10.15 16.67 7.22
C ALA A 17 -8.96 17.58 6.90
N VAL A 18 -8.65 18.52 7.81
CA VAL A 18 -7.54 19.47 7.68
C VAL A 18 -6.21 18.72 7.68
N GLU A 19 -6.00 17.82 8.63
CA GLU A 19 -4.78 17.02 8.73
C GLU A 19 -4.56 16.13 7.52
N PHE A 20 -5.63 15.52 6.99
CA PHE A 20 -5.57 14.68 5.80
C PHE A 20 -5.08 15.47 4.58
N ILE A 21 -5.71 16.60 4.32
CA ILE A 21 -5.41 17.47 3.18
C ILE A 21 -3.99 18.01 3.28
N GLU A 22 -3.58 18.48 4.47
CA GLU A 22 -2.22 18.94 4.71
C GLU A 22 -1.19 17.83 4.43
N HIS A 23 -1.43 16.62 4.92
CA HIS A 23 -0.51 15.49 4.76
C HIS A 23 -0.34 15.08 3.29
N LEU A 24 -1.45 14.93 2.57
CA LEU A 24 -1.42 14.58 1.15
C LEU A 24 -0.73 15.66 0.33
N THR A 25 -0.99 16.93 0.61
CA THR A 25 -0.39 18.04 -0.13
C THR A 25 1.12 18.19 0.14
N LYS A 26 1.59 17.85 1.36
CA LYS A 26 3.02 17.90 1.73
C LYS A 26 3.87 16.87 0.97
N LYS A 27 3.28 15.75 0.53
CA LYS A 27 4.02 14.66 -0.13
C LYS A 27 3.99 14.81 -1.65
N LYS A 28 5.03 15.42 -2.21
CA LYS A 28 5.21 15.57 -3.68
C LYS A 28 5.60 14.29 -4.43
N LYS A 29 6.01 13.25 -3.69
CA LYS A 29 6.37 11.91 -4.20
C LYS A 29 5.95 10.89 -3.14
N HIS A 30 5.21 9.89 -3.57
CA HIS A 30 4.63 8.88 -2.69
C HIS A 30 5.07 7.51 -3.17
N VAL A 31 5.81 6.82 -2.30
CA VAL A 31 6.14 5.42 -2.53
C VAL A 31 4.96 4.57 -2.06
N SER A 32 4.33 3.85 -2.98
CA SER A 32 3.25 2.92 -2.63
C SER A 32 3.79 1.67 -1.96
N LEU A 33 3.01 1.14 -1.02
CA LEU A 33 3.22 -0.14 -0.35
C LEU A 33 2.93 -1.33 -1.28
N PHE A 34 2.15 -1.09 -2.34
CA PHE A 34 1.58 -2.10 -3.23
C PHE A 34 2.18 -2.15 -4.62
N PHE A 35 2.88 -1.09 -5.01
CA PHE A 35 3.51 -0.98 -6.30
C PHE A 35 5.01 -0.98 -6.09
N ALA A 36 5.80 -1.58 -6.98
CA ALA A 36 7.23 -1.44 -6.95
C ALA A 36 7.52 0.07 -6.89
N ALA A 37 8.11 0.45 -5.77
CA ALA A 37 8.15 1.76 -5.16
C ALA A 37 8.81 2.86 -6.00
N VAL A 38 9.18 2.57 -7.24
CA VAL A 38 10.13 3.39 -7.98
C VAL A 38 9.44 4.52 -8.74
N ASP A 39 8.17 4.40 -9.13
CA ASP A 39 7.65 5.31 -10.19
C ASP A 39 6.31 6.02 -9.94
N LEU A 40 5.54 5.77 -8.87
CA LEU A 40 4.30 6.54 -8.66
C LEU A 40 4.57 7.91 -8.03
N ARG A 41 4.05 8.95 -8.67
CA ARG A 41 4.12 10.35 -8.23
C ARG A 41 2.72 10.93 -8.21
N PHE A 42 2.40 11.63 -7.13
CA PHE A 42 1.11 12.28 -6.96
C PHE A 42 1.37 13.78 -6.98
N GLU A 43 0.70 14.48 -7.89
CA GLU A 43 0.67 15.93 -7.93
C GLU A 43 -0.67 16.35 -7.35
N VAL A 44 -0.64 16.99 -6.19
CA VAL A 44 -1.83 17.36 -5.42
C VAL A 44 -2.09 18.84 -5.58
N GLU A 45 -3.30 19.18 -6.00
CA GLU A 45 -3.80 20.54 -6.18
C GLU A 45 -5.05 20.75 -5.32
N PRO A 46 -5.02 21.67 -4.33
CA PRO A 46 -6.20 22.00 -3.57
C PRO A 46 -7.22 22.74 -4.45
N LYS A 47 -8.47 22.29 -4.44
CA LYS A 47 -9.60 23.00 -5.07
C LYS A 47 -10.26 23.96 -4.09
N ASP A 48 -10.43 23.52 -2.85
CA ASP A 48 -10.98 24.30 -1.74
C ASP A 48 -10.50 23.72 -0.39
N SER A 49 -11.09 24.16 0.72
CA SER A 49 -10.71 23.72 2.07
C SER A 49 -11.02 22.25 2.40
N LYS A 50 -11.84 21.58 1.58
CA LYS A 50 -12.31 20.20 1.78
C LYS A 50 -12.05 19.30 0.57
N THR A 51 -11.67 19.87 -0.57
CA THR A 51 -11.51 19.14 -1.83
C THR A 51 -10.10 19.30 -2.41
N ILE A 52 -9.49 18.19 -2.78
CA ILE A 52 -8.23 18.13 -3.50
C ILE A 52 -8.38 17.37 -4.82
N THR A 53 -7.63 17.77 -5.83
CA THR A 53 -7.42 17.01 -7.05
C THR A 53 -6.01 16.44 -7.02
N VAL A 54 -5.87 15.20 -7.47
CA VAL A 54 -4.61 14.47 -7.43
C VAL A 54 -4.38 13.85 -8.79
N ASN A 55 -3.36 14.34 -9.50
CA ASN A 55 -2.89 13.71 -10.72
C ASN A 55 -1.90 12.61 -10.35
N ILE A 56 -2.18 11.40 -10.83
CA ILE A 56 -1.45 10.19 -10.47
C ILE A 56 -0.61 9.79 -11.68
N LEU A 57 0.69 9.96 -11.53
CA LEU A 57 1.69 9.72 -12.56
C LEU A 57 2.52 8.50 -12.19
N GLY A 58 3.07 7.83 -13.20
CA GLY A 58 4.11 6.83 -13.02
C GLY A 58 4.13 5.80 -14.14
N ASN A 59 5.21 5.03 -14.21
CA ASN A 59 5.41 4.02 -15.27
C ASN A 59 4.30 2.98 -15.30
N LEU A 60 3.70 2.69 -14.13
CA LEU A 60 2.56 1.79 -13.98
C LEU A 60 1.27 2.34 -14.56
N ILE A 61 1.14 3.66 -14.59
CA ILE A 61 0.00 4.37 -15.16
C ILE A 61 0.22 4.53 -16.65
N SER A 62 1.39 5.01 -17.08
CA SER A 62 1.67 5.38 -18.48
C SER A 62 1.67 4.21 -19.47
N GLY A 63 1.77 2.96 -19.02
CA GLY A 63 1.61 1.78 -19.89
C GLY A 63 0.16 1.53 -20.36
N SER A 64 -0.81 1.96 -19.54
CA SER A 64 -2.23 1.60 -19.67
C SER A 64 -3.17 2.81 -19.72
N TYR A 65 -2.75 3.94 -19.14
CA TYR A 65 -3.52 5.16 -18.99
C TYR A 65 -2.67 6.35 -19.39
N LYS A 66 -3.25 7.22 -20.21
CA LYS A 66 -2.66 8.51 -20.57
C LYS A 66 -2.79 9.48 -19.41
N THR A 67 -3.93 9.48 -18.72
CA THR A 67 -4.16 10.27 -17.50
C THR A 67 -4.97 9.48 -16.47
N VAL A 68 -4.63 9.68 -15.20
CA VAL A 68 -5.40 9.24 -14.04
C VAL A 68 -5.49 10.40 -13.07
N THR A 69 -6.70 10.91 -12.92
CA THR A 69 -6.98 12.03 -12.03
C THR A 69 -7.98 11.58 -10.98
N ALA A 70 -7.69 11.87 -9.72
CA ALA A 70 -8.56 11.59 -8.60
C ALA A 70 -8.98 12.89 -7.93
N THR A 71 -10.27 13.10 -7.73
CA THR A 71 -10.80 14.17 -6.87
C THR A 71 -11.21 13.55 -5.56
N PHE A 72 -10.68 14.06 -4.45
CA PHE A 72 -11.04 13.66 -3.10
C PHE A 72 -11.75 14.81 -2.41
N THR A 73 -12.90 14.52 -1.81
CA THR A 73 -13.65 15.46 -0.97
C THR A 73 -13.76 14.88 0.42
N VAL A 74 -13.29 15.62 1.41
CA VAL A 74 -13.33 15.22 2.81
C VAL A 74 -14.50 15.91 3.50
N GLY A 75 -15.44 15.10 3.98
CA GLY A 75 -16.53 15.54 4.83
C GLY A 75 -16.22 15.34 6.31
N GLU A 76 -17.03 15.98 7.16
CA GLU A 76 -17.07 15.69 8.59
C GLU A 76 -18.20 14.68 8.81
N GLY A 77 -17.86 13.47 9.24
CA GLY A 77 -18.83 12.48 9.68
C GLY A 77 -19.14 12.62 11.17
N TYR A 78 -20.12 11.83 11.65
CA TYR A 78 -20.56 11.86 13.05
C TYR A 78 -19.46 11.46 14.04
N THR A 79 -18.57 10.55 13.67
CA THR A 79 -17.53 9.99 14.54
C THR A 79 -16.12 10.14 13.97
N ALA A 80 -15.99 10.39 12.66
CA ALA A 80 -14.73 10.46 11.94
C ALA A 80 -14.88 11.33 10.69
N SER A 81 -13.76 11.83 10.14
CA SER A 81 -13.80 12.47 8.82
C SER A 81 -14.06 11.41 7.76
N CYS A 82 -14.76 11.79 6.68
CA CYS A 82 -15.19 10.84 5.67
C CYS A 82 -14.67 11.25 4.28
N LEU A 83 -14.17 10.28 3.51
CA LEU A 83 -13.60 10.49 2.19
C LEU A 83 -14.60 10.08 1.10
N THR A 84 -14.96 11.03 0.25
CA THR A 84 -15.63 10.79 -1.05
C THR A 84 -14.58 10.93 -2.14
N TYR A 85 -14.67 10.11 -3.20
CA TYR A 85 -13.71 10.17 -4.29
C TYR A 85 -14.37 10.03 -5.67
N THR A 86 -13.74 10.63 -6.66
CA THR A 86 -14.03 10.42 -8.09
C THR A 86 -12.72 10.21 -8.82
N PHE A 87 -12.59 9.10 -9.54
CA PHE A 87 -11.48 8.82 -10.44
C PHE A 87 -11.92 9.00 -11.88
N GLU A 88 -11.06 9.66 -12.66
CA GLU A 88 -11.22 9.89 -14.09
C GLU A 88 -10.01 9.31 -14.81
N PHE A 89 -10.29 8.52 -15.84
CA PHE A 89 -9.30 7.77 -16.59
C PHE A 89 -9.37 8.11 -18.08
N GLU A 90 -8.22 8.40 -18.67
CA GLU A 90 -8.00 8.35 -20.11
C GLU A 90 -7.14 7.13 -20.43
N LYS A 91 -7.75 6.09 -21.02
CA LYS A 91 -7.07 4.83 -21.31
C LYS A 91 -6.22 4.91 -22.57
N ILE A 92 -5.10 4.19 -22.57
CA ILE A 92 -4.33 3.83 -23.76
C ILE A 92 -4.79 2.47 -24.30
N ARG A 93 -5.19 1.54 -23.40
CA ARG A 93 -5.68 0.20 -23.73
C ARG A 93 -6.96 -0.10 -22.95
N ASP A 94 -7.93 -0.74 -23.59
CA ASP A 94 -9.24 -1.01 -22.98
C ASP A 94 -9.28 -2.25 -22.08
N ASN A 95 -8.24 -3.09 -22.07
CA ASN A 95 -8.22 -4.36 -21.35
C ASN A 95 -7.92 -4.24 -19.84
N VAL A 96 -7.87 -3.02 -19.30
CA VAL A 96 -7.47 -2.74 -17.92
C VAL A 96 -8.70 -2.53 -17.04
N ASN A 97 -8.78 -3.26 -15.93
CA ASN A 97 -9.92 -3.23 -15.02
C ASN A 97 -9.82 -2.04 -14.05
N ASP A 98 -10.57 -0.97 -14.36
CA ASP A 98 -10.56 0.29 -13.61
C ASP A 98 -10.92 0.12 -12.14
N VAL A 99 -11.85 -0.79 -11.81
CA VAL A 99 -12.32 -1.02 -10.44
C VAL A 99 -11.15 -1.38 -9.53
N LYS A 100 -10.29 -2.29 -10.00
CA LYS A 100 -9.14 -2.75 -9.21
C LYS A 100 -8.11 -1.63 -8.98
N ILE A 101 -7.89 -0.75 -9.96
CA ILE A 101 -6.98 0.40 -9.79
C ILE A 101 -7.56 1.40 -8.79
N VAL A 102 -8.87 1.65 -8.83
CA VAL A 102 -9.54 2.47 -7.83
C VAL A 102 -9.35 1.88 -6.43
N GLU A 103 -9.67 0.59 -6.24
CA GLU A 103 -9.52 -0.09 -4.94
C GLU A 103 -8.08 0.03 -4.40
N SER A 104 -7.10 -0.17 -5.27
CA SER A 104 -5.67 -0.02 -4.99
C SER A 104 -5.28 1.38 -4.53
N LEU A 105 -5.70 2.41 -5.27
CA LEU A 105 -5.37 3.80 -4.98
C LEU A 105 -6.09 4.31 -3.73
N VAL A 106 -7.35 3.92 -3.53
CA VAL A 106 -8.10 4.20 -2.30
C VAL A 106 -7.41 3.54 -1.10
N THR A 107 -7.04 2.27 -1.21
CA THR A 107 -6.32 1.56 -0.14
C THR A 107 -5.00 2.24 0.21
N TYR A 108 -4.25 2.68 -0.81
CA TYR A 108 -3.01 3.44 -0.61
C TYR A 108 -3.25 4.73 0.19
N ILE A 109 -4.29 5.48 -0.16
CA ILE A 109 -4.63 6.74 0.48
C ILE A 109 -5.02 6.55 1.95
N LEU A 110 -5.87 5.56 2.25
CA LEU A 110 -6.23 5.23 3.63
C LEU A 110 -5.02 4.80 4.45
N LEU A 111 -4.10 4.04 3.83
CA LEU A 111 -2.85 3.67 4.47
C LEU A 111 -1.93 4.85 4.73
N SER A 112 -1.91 5.80 3.80
CA SER A 112 -1.16 7.05 3.96
C SER A 112 -1.67 7.84 5.16
N ASP A 113 -2.99 7.87 5.36
CA ASP A 113 -3.63 8.51 6.50
C ASP A 113 -3.27 7.81 7.84
N ILE A 114 -3.43 6.48 7.89
CA ILE A 114 -3.03 5.68 9.06
C ILE A 114 -1.53 5.88 9.38
N SER A 115 -0.69 5.85 8.34
CA SER A 115 0.76 6.07 8.46
C SER A 115 1.10 7.43 9.03
N TYR A 116 0.38 8.48 8.61
CA TYR A 116 0.56 9.83 9.12
C TYR A 116 0.24 9.91 10.61
N ILE A 117 -0.98 9.50 10.98
CA ILE A 117 -1.46 9.56 12.36
C ILE A 117 -0.60 8.71 13.30
N ARG A 118 -0.26 7.49 12.88
CA ARG A 118 0.54 6.56 13.69
C ARG A 118 2.05 6.75 13.54
N LYS A 119 2.51 7.68 12.70
CA LYS A 119 3.93 7.90 12.37
C LYS A 119 4.66 6.63 11.91
N VAL A 120 3.95 5.74 11.19
CA VAL A 120 4.47 4.45 10.69
C VAL A 120 5.12 4.65 9.32
N LYS A 121 6.26 3.99 9.04
CA LYS A 121 6.90 4.02 7.72
C LYS A 121 6.35 2.89 6.83
N TYR A 122 6.12 3.15 5.54
CA TYR A 122 5.39 2.22 4.63
C TYR A 122 5.99 0.82 4.48
N ASN A 123 7.23 0.60 4.85
CA ASN A 123 7.86 -0.72 4.84
C ASN A 123 8.40 -1.13 6.21
N SER A 124 8.01 -0.42 7.28
CA SER A 124 8.38 -0.82 8.62
C SER A 124 7.42 -0.32 9.69
N ILE A 125 7.10 -1.18 10.65
CA ILE A 125 6.24 -0.87 11.79
C ILE A 125 6.94 -1.21 13.10
N ASP A 126 6.73 -0.38 14.11
CA ASP A 126 7.20 -0.67 15.46
C ASP A 126 6.28 -1.69 16.11
N ALA A 127 6.83 -2.80 16.56
CA ALA A 127 6.06 -3.90 17.10
C ALA A 127 5.81 -3.80 18.60
N GLY A 128 6.59 -3.00 19.32
CA GLY A 128 6.37 -2.73 20.74
C GLY A 128 6.83 -3.85 21.71
N TYR A 129 7.06 -5.08 21.24
CA TYR A 129 7.54 -6.21 22.05
C TYR A 129 8.94 -6.72 21.62
N PRO A 130 9.63 -7.53 22.45
CA PRO A 130 11.03 -7.93 22.27
C PRO A 130 11.32 -8.56 20.90
N PRO A 131 12.50 -8.32 20.30
CA PRO A 131 12.77 -8.73 18.92
C PRO A 131 12.83 -10.25 18.73
N GLU A 132 13.21 -11.03 19.75
CA GLU A 132 13.21 -12.50 19.70
C GLU A 132 11.78 -13.07 19.66
N GLU A 133 10.91 -12.57 20.52
CA GLU A 133 9.49 -12.95 20.57
C GLU A 133 8.78 -12.53 19.29
N CYS A 134 9.01 -11.29 18.85
CA CYS A 134 8.54 -10.75 17.57
C CYS A 134 8.96 -11.62 16.41
N PHE A 135 10.24 -11.93 16.29
CA PHE A 135 10.72 -12.76 15.20
C PHE A 135 10.07 -14.15 15.18
N LYS A 136 9.96 -14.80 16.35
CA LYS A 136 9.32 -16.13 16.47
C LYS A 136 7.85 -16.09 16.06
N ASP A 137 7.10 -15.10 16.54
CA ASP A 137 5.68 -14.95 16.23
C ASP A 137 5.42 -14.69 14.75
N PHE A 138 6.26 -13.88 14.13
CA PHE A 138 6.19 -13.60 12.70
C PHE A 138 6.53 -14.84 11.86
N VAL A 139 7.59 -15.57 12.18
CA VAL A 139 7.92 -16.82 11.48
C VAL A 139 6.74 -17.80 11.58
N ASN A 140 6.20 -18.03 12.78
CA ASN A 140 5.06 -18.93 12.99
C ASN A 140 3.81 -18.51 12.22
N ALA A 141 3.45 -17.23 12.27
CA ALA A 141 2.25 -16.73 11.59
C ALA A 141 2.34 -16.88 10.06
N PHE A 142 3.55 -16.69 9.52
CA PHE A 142 3.81 -16.81 8.09
C PHE A 142 3.91 -18.28 7.65
N GLU A 143 4.54 -19.15 8.44
CA GLU A 143 4.56 -20.61 8.19
C GLU A 143 3.16 -21.22 8.20
N MET A 144 2.32 -20.84 9.16
CA MET A 144 0.94 -21.34 9.24
C MET A 144 0.09 -20.89 8.04
N ARG A 145 0.31 -19.66 7.54
CA ARG A 145 -0.50 -19.06 6.47
C ARG A 145 0.03 -19.36 5.07
N TRP A 146 1.34 -19.58 4.93
CA TRP A 146 1.98 -19.77 3.63
C TRP A 146 2.95 -20.94 3.61
N ARG A 147 2.69 -21.89 2.71
CA ARG A 147 3.56 -23.05 2.44
C ARG A 147 4.77 -22.72 1.55
N CYS A 148 5.17 -21.45 1.51
CA CYS A 148 6.15 -20.95 0.55
C CYS A 148 7.24 -20.12 1.24
N MET A 149 7.49 -20.42 2.51
CA MET A 149 8.65 -19.95 3.24
C MET A 149 9.94 -20.33 2.50
N GLY A 150 10.83 -19.36 2.37
CA GLY A 150 12.20 -19.53 1.91
C GLY A 150 13.14 -19.84 3.08
N GLY A 151 14.22 -19.07 3.17
CA GLY A 151 15.17 -19.17 4.27
C GLY A 151 14.76 -18.34 5.50
N VAL A 152 15.07 -18.88 6.68
CA VAL A 152 14.96 -18.23 8.00
C VAL A 152 16.35 -18.09 8.61
N ASP A 153 16.75 -16.86 8.94
CA ASP A 153 17.99 -16.51 9.63
C ASP A 153 17.64 -15.97 11.02
N TRP A 154 17.79 -16.83 12.03
CA TRP A 154 17.50 -16.50 13.43
C TRP A 154 18.50 -15.50 14.03
N GLN A 155 19.73 -15.43 13.52
CA GLN A 155 20.74 -14.48 14.02
C GLN A 155 20.44 -13.06 13.52
N LYS A 156 20.20 -12.92 12.22
CA LYS A 156 19.82 -11.63 11.60
C LYS A 156 18.35 -11.29 11.78
N LYS A 157 17.58 -12.18 12.42
CA LYS A 157 16.12 -12.06 12.58
C LYS A 157 15.45 -11.69 11.27
N THR A 158 15.80 -12.44 10.22
CA THR A 158 15.31 -12.22 8.86
C THR A 158 14.73 -13.52 8.31
N PHE A 159 13.58 -13.45 7.63
CA PHE A 159 13.06 -14.58 6.87
C PHE A 159 12.55 -14.13 5.51
N THR A 160 12.45 -15.09 4.59
CA THR A 160 11.99 -14.85 3.23
C THR A 160 10.76 -15.68 2.93
N ILE A 161 9.86 -15.14 2.11
CA ILE A 161 8.72 -15.85 1.56
C ILE A 161 8.85 -15.78 0.04
N ASN A 162 8.87 -16.93 -0.61
CA ASN A 162 9.00 -17.06 -2.05
C ASN A 162 7.64 -17.47 -2.61
N PHE A 163 7.06 -16.63 -3.45
CA PHE A 163 5.84 -16.97 -4.16
C PHE A 163 6.22 -17.40 -5.59
N PRO A 164 6.31 -18.71 -5.88
CA PRO A 164 6.48 -19.18 -7.24
C PRO A 164 5.17 -18.96 -7.99
N SER A 165 5.20 -18.18 -9.08
CA SER A 165 4.09 -18.15 -10.04
C SER A 165 2.70 -17.89 -9.43
N MET A 166 2.55 -17.19 -8.30
CA MET A 166 1.22 -16.84 -7.78
C MET A 166 0.47 -15.86 -8.68
N MET A 167 1.14 -15.33 -9.71
CA MET A 167 0.76 -14.12 -10.40
C MET A 167 1.03 -14.29 -11.89
N GLU A 168 0.02 -14.06 -12.74
CA GLU A 168 0.09 -14.17 -14.22
C GLU A 168 1.20 -13.32 -14.85
N ASN A 169 1.74 -12.37 -14.08
CA ASN A 169 2.67 -11.35 -14.50
C ASN A 169 4.12 -11.58 -14.00
N PHE A 170 4.31 -12.38 -12.95
CA PHE A 170 5.61 -12.51 -12.29
C PHE A 170 6.05 -13.97 -12.21
N LYS A 171 7.27 -14.22 -12.70
CA LYS A 171 7.92 -15.52 -12.62
C LYS A 171 8.23 -15.87 -11.18
N ARG A 172 8.67 -14.88 -10.40
CA ARG A 172 9.01 -15.03 -8.99
C ARG A 172 8.72 -13.75 -8.22
N THR A 173 8.22 -13.90 -7.01
CA THR A 173 8.15 -12.81 -6.03
C THR A 173 8.78 -13.27 -4.73
N GLU A 174 9.70 -12.47 -4.21
CA GLU A 174 10.38 -12.71 -2.94
C GLU A 174 10.06 -11.56 -2.00
N VAL A 175 9.55 -11.89 -0.83
CA VAL A 175 9.37 -10.95 0.27
C VAL A 175 10.39 -11.27 1.33
N THR A 176 11.18 -10.29 1.75
CA THR A 176 12.08 -10.40 2.90
C THR A 176 11.49 -9.63 4.07
N ILE A 177 11.42 -10.24 5.23
CA ILE A 177 10.98 -9.62 6.48
C ILE A 177 12.13 -9.65 7.47
N THR A 178 12.42 -8.53 8.11
CA THR A 178 13.49 -8.36 9.10
C THR A 178 12.93 -7.73 10.37
N VAL A 179 13.23 -8.32 11.52
CA VAL A 179 12.93 -7.75 12.83
C VAL A 179 14.18 -7.07 13.38
N ILE A 180 14.10 -5.74 13.51
CA ILE A 180 15.19 -4.87 13.93
C ILE A 180 15.02 -4.55 15.43
N PRO A 181 15.99 -4.88 16.29
CA PRO A 181 15.97 -4.48 17.69
C PRO A 181 15.90 -2.96 17.87
N LYS A 182 15.20 -2.50 18.91
CA LYS A 182 15.15 -1.10 19.32
C LYS A 182 15.39 -0.97 20.83
N ASN A 183 15.73 0.23 21.29
CA ASN A 183 15.84 0.54 22.72
C ASN A 183 14.58 0.15 23.52
N LYS A 184 13.40 0.24 22.88
CA LYS A 184 12.13 -0.29 23.38
C LYS A 184 11.47 -1.12 22.27
N GLY A 185 11.29 -2.41 22.55
CA GLY A 185 10.67 -3.38 21.64
C GLY A 185 11.47 -3.60 20.36
N SER A 186 10.76 -3.74 19.25
CA SER A 186 11.33 -4.05 17.95
C SER A 186 10.64 -3.31 16.81
N ARG A 187 11.24 -3.35 15.62
CA ARG A 187 10.67 -2.85 14.37
C ARG A 187 10.70 -3.94 13.32
N VAL A 188 9.54 -4.28 12.78
CA VAL A 188 9.43 -5.17 11.62
C VAL A 188 9.61 -4.32 10.38
N LYS A 189 10.52 -4.71 9.48
CA LYS A 189 10.73 -4.10 8.17
C LYS A 189 10.53 -5.17 7.09
N TRP A 190 10.00 -4.81 5.94
CA TRP A 190 9.90 -5.73 4.81
C TRP A 190 10.36 -5.10 3.49
N THR A 191 10.79 -5.95 2.57
CA THR A 191 11.14 -5.61 1.20
C THR A 191 10.55 -6.64 0.25
N ILE A 192 10.23 -6.21 -0.98
CA ILE A 192 9.64 -7.06 -2.01
C ILE A 192 10.51 -6.95 -3.25
N LYS A 193 10.91 -8.10 -3.79
CA LYS A 193 11.57 -8.24 -5.08
C LYS A 193 10.68 -9.03 -6.02
N VAL A 194 10.60 -8.60 -7.27
CA VAL A 194 9.83 -9.28 -8.30
C VAL A 194 10.69 -9.56 -9.52
N GLU A 195 10.52 -10.74 -10.10
CA GLU A 195 11.05 -11.12 -11.41
C GLU A 195 9.88 -11.18 -12.39
N LYS A 196 9.88 -10.29 -13.39
CA LYS A 196 8.84 -10.24 -14.43
C LYS A 196 8.96 -11.42 -15.40
N ILE A 197 7.84 -11.81 -16.00
CA ILE A 197 7.83 -12.79 -17.10
C ILE A 197 8.24 -12.11 -18.42
N ASP A 198 7.84 -10.86 -18.65
CA ASP A 198 8.20 -10.01 -19.79
C ASP A 198 8.48 -8.58 -19.30
N GLU A 199 9.39 -7.84 -19.94
CA GLU A 199 9.61 -6.41 -19.68
C GLU A 199 8.34 -5.58 -19.91
N LYS A 200 7.46 -6.03 -20.81
CA LYS A 200 6.15 -5.43 -21.09
C LYS A 200 5.08 -5.78 -20.06
N THR A 201 5.38 -6.67 -19.11
CA THR A 201 4.45 -7.01 -18.04
C THR A 201 4.22 -5.81 -17.14
N GLU A 202 2.97 -5.36 -17.07
CA GLU A 202 2.54 -4.35 -16.13
C GLU A 202 2.56 -4.91 -14.69
N GLU A 203 3.25 -4.20 -13.79
CA GLU A 203 3.40 -4.61 -12.39
C GLU A 203 2.19 -4.42 -11.46
N PRO A 204 1.07 -3.74 -11.81
CA PRO A 204 0.23 -3.15 -10.77
C PRO A 204 -0.58 -4.18 -9.99
N TYR A 205 -1.31 -5.07 -10.65
CA TYR A 205 -2.38 -5.82 -9.98
C TYR A 205 -1.91 -6.92 -9.04
N SER A 206 -0.81 -7.56 -9.37
CA SER A 206 -0.49 -8.82 -8.76
C SER A 206 0.30 -8.61 -7.46
N LEU A 207 1.16 -7.59 -7.37
CA LEU A 207 1.82 -7.18 -6.12
C LEU A 207 0.84 -6.90 -4.95
N PHE A 208 -0.41 -6.49 -5.23
CA PHE A 208 -1.47 -6.33 -4.21
C PHE A 208 -1.80 -7.63 -3.49
N SER A 209 -1.86 -8.75 -4.23
CA SER A 209 -2.23 -10.05 -3.68
C SER A 209 -1.22 -10.57 -2.66
N VAL A 210 0.04 -10.12 -2.76
CA VAL A 210 1.13 -10.49 -1.86
C VAL A 210 1.22 -9.53 -0.67
N THR A 211 1.09 -8.23 -0.91
CA THR A 211 1.31 -7.18 0.11
C THR A 211 0.15 -7.06 1.12
N CYS A 212 -1.10 -7.23 0.69
CA CYS A 212 -2.26 -7.14 1.58
C CYS A 212 -2.23 -8.16 2.72
N PRO A 213 -2.02 -9.47 2.48
CA PRO A 213 -2.05 -10.44 3.58
C PRO A 213 -0.82 -10.35 4.49
N ILE A 214 0.34 -9.91 3.97
CA ILE A 214 1.54 -9.61 4.79
C ILE A 214 1.20 -8.54 5.81
N ARG A 215 0.55 -7.47 5.34
CA ARG A 215 0.09 -6.39 6.23
C ARG A 215 -0.93 -6.90 7.23
N GLU A 216 -1.94 -7.66 6.81
CA GLU A 216 -2.97 -8.19 7.73
C GLU A 216 -2.36 -9.01 8.87
N ILE A 217 -1.42 -9.89 8.55
CA ILE A 217 -0.75 -10.72 9.56
C ILE A 217 0.06 -9.84 10.49
N ILE A 218 0.84 -8.89 9.95
CA ILE A 218 1.56 -7.92 10.76
C ILE A 218 0.62 -7.15 11.68
N GLN A 219 -0.48 -6.61 11.19
CA GLN A 219 -1.42 -5.84 12.00
C GLN A 219 -2.11 -6.70 13.07
N SER A 220 -2.50 -7.94 12.72
CA SER A 220 -3.13 -8.86 13.67
C SER A 220 -2.26 -9.16 14.89
N LYS A 221 -0.92 -9.12 14.72
CA LYS A 221 0.07 -9.35 15.78
C LYS A 221 0.47 -8.10 16.56
N LEU A 222 -0.07 -6.94 16.19
CA LEU A 222 0.22 -5.65 16.84
C LEU A 222 -0.95 -5.09 17.65
N VAL A 223 -2.12 -5.75 17.59
CA VAL A 223 -3.36 -5.34 18.27
C VAL A 223 -3.74 -6.33 19.37
N SER A 224 -2.96 -7.40 19.56
CA SER A 224 -3.06 -8.33 20.70
C SER A 224 -2.17 -7.88 21.85
#